data_AF-A0A1F4E2Y5-F1
#
_entry.id   AF-A0A1F4E2Y5-F1
#
_cell.length_a   1.000
_cell.length_b   1.000
_cell.length_c   1.000
_cell.angle_alpha   90.00
_cell.angle_beta   90.00
_cell.angle_gamma   90.00
#
_symmetry.space_group_name_H-M   'P 1'
#
loop_
_entity.id
_entity.type
_entity.pdbx_description
1 polymer ?
#
loop_
_entity_poly.entity_id
_entity_poly.type
_entity_poly.pdbx_seq_one_letter_code
_entity_poly.pdbx_strand_id
1 'polypeptide(L)'
;MNGSTRGKLGLALAGGGFRASVMLGFYDDLHVSRLGLTDGGVFDNVGITALVDEQCNYIIASDTSGLFDVQQHASSGRLGMSARITDILMNALARFQRHGLQERRRVSRAIEGEPNAGAALRELRAARQLDGLAFFHINSPPLSGPGLALDIDPRTLAKMRTDLDGFGEIETAALINRGYDTADRYLRKYLAGTVYEKSAQAHWVAPDRPPVDIRVDKTRAQRVVEVGRHRFFRALRLGAPVSWLFVIGLVGGLAFITWDVPVSFRGLVEAAARELVVAVDTAFAWLPEGWTARTVSLGKLVLWAVAAAALLLLMPERVLGAVRWLAWLGKMARAYSGNLLWLVGGLPLVVAAVSTIGAAISYVFFYLPFRAATRAGTRKKP
;
A
#
# COMPACT_ATOMS: atom_id res chain seq x y z
N MET A 1 -48.09 -6.89 14.62
CA MET A 1 -46.82 -7.07 15.36
C MET A 1 -45.84 -6.00 14.88
N ASN A 2 -45.58 -4.99 15.72
CA ASN A 2 -44.64 -3.90 15.42
C ASN A 2 -43.21 -4.44 15.45
N GLY A 3 -42.73 -4.90 14.30
CA GLY A 3 -41.31 -5.19 14.09
C GLY A 3 -40.55 -3.88 14.01
N SER A 4 -40.07 -3.39 15.15
CA SER A 4 -39.02 -2.37 15.19
C SER A 4 -37.81 -2.94 14.42
N THR A 5 -37.64 -2.52 13.17
CA THR A 5 -36.40 -2.74 12.41
C THR A 5 -35.31 -1.97 13.14
N ARG A 6 -34.61 -2.65 14.05
CA ARG A 6 -33.40 -2.11 14.69
C ARG A 6 -32.41 -1.78 13.56
N GLY A 7 -32.07 -0.50 13.44
CA GLY A 7 -31.00 -0.10 12.53
C GLY A 7 -29.70 -0.80 12.90
N LYS A 8 -29.01 -1.35 11.92
CA LYS A 8 -27.63 -1.84 12.03
C LYS A 8 -26.69 -0.79 11.44
N LEU A 9 -25.80 -0.26 12.27
CA LEU A 9 -24.82 0.75 11.90
C LEU A 9 -23.47 0.09 11.59
N GLY A 10 -22.91 0.38 10.41
CA GLY A 10 -21.59 -0.05 10.00
C GLY A 10 -20.60 1.10 9.85
N LEU A 11 -19.34 0.89 10.26
CA LEU A 11 -18.22 1.82 10.07
C LEU A 11 -17.14 1.17 9.19
N ALA A 12 -16.71 1.92 8.18
CA ALA A 12 -15.71 1.49 7.20
C ALA A 12 -14.56 2.51 7.15
N LEU A 13 -13.32 2.04 7.30
CA LEU A 13 -12.09 2.86 7.34
C LEU A 13 -11.03 2.25 6.43
N ALA A 14 -10.36 3.09 5.64
CA ALA A 14 -9.29 2.64 4.75
C ALA A 14 -7.91 2.57 5.45
N GLY A 15 -7.15 1.52 5.15
CA GLY A 15 -5.78 1.30 5.62
C GLY A 15 -5.03 0.36 4.67
N GLY A 16 -3.74 0.60 4.46
CA GLY A 16 -2.93 -0.20 3.53
C GLY A 16 -1.47 -0.41 3.98
N GLY A 17 -0.92 -1.54 3.56
CA GLY A 17 0.51 -1.80 3.37
C GLY A 17 1.10 -2.99 4.13
N PHE A 18 0.70 -4.24 3.85
CA PHE A 18 1.43 -5.43 4.33
C PHE A 18 1.99 -6.31 3.21
N ARG A 19 3.18 -6.88 3.47
CA ARG A 19 3.82 -7.89 2.63
C ARG A 19 2.95 -9.15 2.62
N ALA A 20 2.78 -9.77 1.45
CA ALA A 20 1.95 -10.96 1.34
C ALA A 20 2.41 -12.05 2.32
N SER A 21 1.49 -12.48 3.19
CA SER A 21 1.75 -13.55 4.16
C SER A 21 1.31 -14.88 3.56
N VAL A 22 2.14 -15.89 3.75
CA VAL A 22 1.88 -17.24 3.24
C VAL A 22 1.46 -18.09 4.41
N MET A 23 0.24 -18.62 4.34
CA MET A 23 -0.25 -19.62 5.29
C MET A 23 -0.30 -20.99 4.61
N LEU A 24 0.13 -22.00 5.36
CA LEU A 24 0.09 -23.42 4.98
C LEU A 24 -0.87 -24.15 5.92
N GLY A 25 -1.55 -25.20 5.43
CA GLY A 25 -2.43 -26.04 6.25
C GLY A 25 -3.76 -25.41 6.66
N PHE A 26 -4.20 -24.33 6.00
CA PHE A 26 -5.49 -23.68 6.26
C PHE A 26 -6.65 -24.29 5.46
N TYR A 27 -6.33 -24.95 4.34
CA TYR A 27 -7.25 -25.67 3.47
C TYR A 27 -6.80 -27.12 3.30
N ASP A 28 -7.69 -27.95 2.78
CA ASP A 28 -7.37 -29.33 2.42
C ASP A 28 -6.20 -29.35 1.42
N ASP A 29 -5.11 -30.01 1.81
CA ASP A 29 -3.85 -30.10 1.08
C ASP A 29 -4.02 -30.76 -0.30
N LEU A 30 -5.13 -31.47 -0.54
CA LEU A 30 -5.49 -32.04 -1.83
C LEU A 30 -5.90 -30.98 -2.87
N HIS A 31 -6.35 -29.80 -2.44
CA HIS A 31 -6.90 -28.78 -3.33
C HIS A 31 -6.11 -27.46 -3.28
N VAL A 32 -5.61 -27.05 -2.11
CA VAL A 32 -4.82 -25.82 -1.96
C VAL A 32 -3.70 -26.04 -0.94
N SER A 33 -2.49 -26.31 -1.43
CA SER A 33 -1.29 -26.49 -0.59
C SER A 33 -0.69 -25.18 -0.07
N ARG A 34 -1.13 -24.03 -0.57
CA ARG A 34 -0.59 -22.71 -0.19
C ARG A 34 -1.62 -21.60 -0.37
N LEU A 35 -1.90 -20.87 0.71
CA LEU A 35 -2.68 -19.64 0.67
C LEU A 35 -1.76 -18.42 0.74
N GLY A 36 -1.78 -17.58 -0.28
CA GLY A 36 -1.11 -16.28 -0.27
C GLY A 36 -2.11 -15.18 0.04
N LEU A 37 -2.02 -14.58 1.22
CA LEU A 37 -2.85 -13.45 1.61
C LEU A 37 -2.15 -12.15 1.20
N THR A 38 -2.83 -11.35 0.39
CA THR A 38 -2.41 -9.98 0.08
C THR A 38 -3.17 -9.01 0.96
N ASP A 39 -2.68 -7.76 1.03
CA ASP A 39 -3.32 -6.69 1.78
C ASP A 39 -4.79 -6.48 1.36
N GLY A 40 -5.63 -6.17 2.35
CA GLY A 40 -7.06 -5.92 2.19
C GLY A 40 -7.35 -4.74 1.27
N GLY A 41 -6.40 -3.81 1.12
CA GLY A 41 -6.45 -2.72 0.14
C GLY A 41 -6.73 -3.20 -1.30
N VAL A 42 -6.34 -4.43 -1.66
CA VAL A 42 -6.55 -5.00 -3.00
C VAL A 42 -8.01 -5.45 -3.25
N PHE A 43 -8.74 -5.79 -2.19
CA PHE A 43 -10.06 -6.41 -2.28
C PHE A 43 -11.18 -5.55 -1.70
N ASP A 44 -10.93 -4.87 -0.58
CA ASP A 44 -11.90 -4.00 0.08
C ASP A 44 -11.18 -2.90 0.86
N ASN A 45 -10.59 -1.94 0.13
CA ASN A 45 -9.81 -0.86 0.71
C ASN A 45 -10.61 0.03 1.68
N VAL A 46 -11.94 0.02 1.63
CA VAL A 46 -12.79 0.85 2.50
C VAL A 46 -13.48 -0.01 3.57
N GLY A 47 -13.57 -1.33 3.38
CA GLY A 47 -14.26 -2.25 4.29
C GLY A 47 -15.78 -2.27 4.11
N ILE A 48 -16.29 -1.98 2.91
CA ILE A 48 -17.72 -1.86 2.63
C ILE A 48 -18.41 -3.23 2.54
N THR A 49 -17.69 -4.25 2.04
CA THR A 49 -18.27 -5.57 1.74
C THR A 49 -18.79 -6.23 3.01
N ALA A 50 -17.99 -6.22 4.08
CA ALA A 50 -18.40 -6.78 5.37
C ALA A 50 -19.66 -6.10 5.94
N LEU A 51 -19.78 -4.78 5.80
CA LEU A 51 -20.96 -4.05 6.28
C LEU A 51 -22.23 -4.40 5.50
N VAL A 52 -22.06 -4.61 4.19
CA VAL A 52 -23.14 -5.02 3.30
C VAL A 52 -23.60 -6.45 3.63
N ASP A 53 -22.66 -7.36 3.88
CA ASP A 53 -22.94 -8.76 4.20
C ASP A 53 -23.64 -8.91 5.56
N GLU A 54 -23.27 -8.07 6.54
CA GLU A 54 -23.95 -7.96 7.85
C GLU A 54 -25.32 -7.25 7.78
N GLN A 55 -25.75 -6.84 6.58
CA GLN A 55 -27.00 -6.14 6.32
C GLN A 55 -27.12 -4.82 7.10
N CYS A 56 -26.04 -4.04 7.18
CA CYS A 56 -26.08 -2.70 7.76
C CYS A 56 -26.92 -1.76 6.88
N ASN A 57 -27.97 -1.17 7.46
CA ASN A 57 -28.85 -0.21 6.77
C ASN A 57 -28.47 1.26 7.01
N TYR A 58 -27.49 1.51 7.90
CA TYR A 58 -26.85 2.82 8.04
C TYR A 58 -25.34 2.63 7.92
N ILE A 59 -24.71 3.33 6.97
CA ILE A 59 -23.27 3.19 6.70
C ILE A 59 -22.61 4.56 6.78
N ILE A 60 -21.54 4.64 7.58
CA ILE A 60 -20.60 5.75 7.59
C ILE A 60 -19.29 5.22 7.01
N ALA A 61 -18.89 5.77 5.87
CA ALA A 61 -17.68 5.38 5.17
C ALA A 61 -16.75 6.60 5.03
N SER A 62 -15.57 6.49 5.62
CA SER A 62 -14.50 7.47 5.44
C SER A 62 -13.39 6.83 4.63
N ASP A 63 -13.15 7.37 3.44
CA ASP A 63 -12.08 6.88 2.57
C ASP A 63 -10.94 7.90 2.51
N THR A 64 -9.77 7.44 2.94
CA THR A 64 -8.52 8.19 2.99
C THR A 64 -7.72 8.08 1.70
N SER A 65 -8.17 7.27 0.72
CA SER A 65 -7.42 6.94 -0.48
C SER A 65 -6.97 8.19 -1.24
N GLY A 66 -5.66 8.23 -1.51
CA GLY A 66 -5.05 9.26 -2.35
C GLY A 66 -5.69 9.20 -3.73
N LEU A 67 -6.24 10.34 -4.16
CA LEU A 67 -6.79 10.47 -5.50
C LEU A 67 -5.74 10.01 -6.52
N PHE A 68 -6.14 9.12 -7.44
CA PHE A 68 -5.32 8.76 -8.59
C PHE A 68 -4.88 10.05 -9.30
N ASP A 69 -3.60 10.39 -9.17
CA ASP A 69 -3.08 11.62 -9.74
C ASP A 69 -2.95 11.42 -11.24
N VAL A 70 -3.59 12.29 -12.03
CA VAL A 70 -3.51 12.25 -13.49
C VAL A 70 -2.11 12.72 -13.88
N GLN A 71 -1.14 11.81 -13.89
CA GLN A 71 0.22 12.13 -14.29
C GLN A 71 0.30 12.35 -15.80
N GLN A 72 0.79 13.52 -16.21
CA GLN A 72 1.03 13.87 -17.62
C GLN A 72 2.07 12.97 -18.31
N HIS A 73 2.97 12.35 -17.53
CA HIS A 73 3.96 11.39 -18.04
C HIS A 73 3.90 10.10 -17.20
N ALA A 74 3.40 9.02 -17.79
CA ALA A 74 3.42 7.71 -17.17
C ALA A 74 4.84 7.12 -17.23
N SER A 75 5.28 6.43 -16.17
CA SER A 75 6.53 5.67 -16.20
C SER A 75 6.47 4.62 -17.30
N SER A 76 7.41 4.64 -18.25
CA SER A 76 7.49 3.67 -19.36
C SER A 76 8.06 2.31 -18.95
N GLY A 77 8.62 2.20 -17.74
CA GLY A 77 9.20 0.96 -17.21
C GLY A 77 8.14 -0.05 -16.73
N ARG A 78 8.42 -1.35 -16.91
CA ARG A 78 7.52 -2.47 -16.55
C ARG A 78 7.02 -2.39 -15.09
N LEU A 79 7.94 -2.14 -14.14
CA LEU A 79 7.59 -2.06 -12.71
C LEU A 79 6.67 -0.87 -12.40
N GLY A 80 6.94 0.29 -13.01
CA GLY A 80 6.11 1.49 -12.81
C GLY A 80 4.72 1.34 -13.44
N MET A 81 4.62 0.67 -14.59
CA MET A 81 3.32 0.31 -15.18
C MET A 81 2.54 -0.70 -14.33
N SER A 82 3.19 -1.72 -13.77
CA SER A 82 2.52 -2.69 -12.88
C SER A 82 1.94 -2.04 -11.61
N ALA A 83 2.68 -1.14 -10.97
CA ALA A 83 2.18 -0.36 -9.84
C ALA A 83 0.98 0.50 -10.26
N ARG A 84 1.08 1.20 -11.40
CA ARG A 84 0.00 2.05 -11.93
C ARG A 84 -1.27 1.27 -12.28
N ILE A 85 -1.15 0.07 -12.86
CA ILE A 85 -2.31 -0.79 -13.14
C ILE A 85 -3.02 -1.15 -11.84
N THR A 86 -2.25 -1.48 -10.80
CA THR A 86 -2.81 -1.78 -9.47
C THR A 86 -3.57 -0.57 -8.93
N ASP A 87 -2.99 0.64 -8.96
CA ASP A 87 -3.65 1.87 -8.51
C ASP A 87 -4.95 2.16 -9.29
N ILE A 88 -4.95 1.94 -10.61
CA ILE A 88 -6.14 2.11 -11.47
C ILE A 88 -7.23 1.11 -11.06
N LEU A 89 -6.88 -0.17 -10.88
CA LEU A 89 -7.81 -1.21 -10.47
C LEU A 89 -8.41 -0.91 -9.10
N MET A 90 -7.60 -0.42 -8.15
CA MET A 90 -8.07 -0.06 -6.81
C MET A 90 -9.04 1.12 -6.84
N ASN A 91 -8.72 2.17 -7.60
CA ASN A 91 -9.62 3.30 -7.76
C ASN A 91 -10.90 2.92 -8.51
N ALA A 92 -10.81 2.05 -9.52
CA ALA A 92 -11.99 1.53 -10.21
C ALA A 92 -12.89 0.76 -9.22
N LEU A 93 -12.33 -0.15 -8.43
CA LEU A 93 -13.05 -0.93 -7.44
C LEU A 93 -13.73 -0.04 -6.38
N ALA A 94 -13.00 0.92 -5.81
CA ALA A 94 -13.55 1.89 -4.86
C ALA A 94 -14.72 2.70 -5.45
N ARG A 95 -14.61 3.12 -6.72
CA ARG A 95 -15.71 3.80 -7.44
C ARG A 95 -16.91 2.89 -7.66
N PHE A 96 -16.70 1.63 -8.03
CA PHE A 96 -17.78 0.65 -8.17
C PHE A 96 -18.51 0.40 -6.84
N GLN A 97 -17.77 0.21 -5.75
CA GLN A 97 -18.35 0.04 -4.41
C GLN A 97 -19.18 1.26 -4.00
N ARG A 98 -18.63 2.47 -4.18
CA ARG A 98 -19.36 3.72 -3.90
C ARG A 98 -20.64 3.82 -4.72
N HIS A 99 -20.56 3.59 -6.03
CA HIS A 99 -21.72 3.69 -6.90
C HIS A 99 -22.78 2.65 -6.51
N GLY A 100 -22.35 1.43 -6.18
CA GLY A 100 -23.23 0.37 -5.65
C GLY A 100 -23.98 0.78 -4.38
N LEU A 101 -23.31 1.44 -3.42
CA LEU A 101 -23.98 1.97 -2.23
C LEU A 101 -24.96 3.11 -2.54
N GLN A 102 -24.60 4.02 -3.45
CA GLN A 102 -25.47 5.12 -3.87
C GLN A 102 -26.74 4.60 -4.56
N GLU A 103 -26.59 3.66 -5.48
CA GLU A 103 -27.73 3.04 -6.17
C GLU A 103 -28.59 2.21 -5.21
N ARG A 104 -27.99 1.44 -4.29
CA ARG A 104 -28.74 0.75 -3.23
C ARG A 104 -29.60 1.71 -2.42
N ARG A 105 -29.04 2.83 -1.97
CA ARG A 105 -29.79 3.87 -1.25
C ARG A 105 -30.90 4.48 -2.10
N ARG A 106 -30.62 4.79 -3.37
CA ARG A 106 -31.58 5.37 -4.30
C ARG A 106 -32.78 4.44 -4.52
N VAL A 107 -32.53 3.17 -4.81
CA VAL A 107 -33.57 2.14 -4.99
C VAL A 107 -34.36 1.94 -3.72
N SER A 108 -33.69 1.83 -2.56
CA SER A 108 -34.35 1.70 -1.26
C SER A 108 -35.34 2.86 -1.04
N ARG A 109 -34.91 4.11 -1.22
CA ARG A 109 -35.78 5.30 -1.08
C ARG A 109 -36.91 5.35 -2.11
N ALA A 110 -36.66 4.96 -3.36
CA ALA A 110 -37.68 4.94 -4.40
C ALA A 110 -38.81 3.95 -4.06
N ILE A 111 -38.46 2.77 -3.55
CA ILE A 111 -39.44 1.77 -3.11
C ILE A 111 -40.22 2.24 -1.87
N GLU A 112 -39.58 2.98 -0.97
CA GLU A 112 -40.26 3.57 0.21
C GLU A 112 -41.35 4.57 -0.16
N GLY A 113 -41.06 5.39 -1.17
CA GLY A 113 -41.97 6.42 -1.65
C GLY A 113 -43.11 5.88 -2.52
N GLU A 114 -43.11 4.58 -2.84
CA GLU A 114 -44.12 3.94 -3.69
C GLU A 114 -45.20 3.25 -2.83
N PRO A 115 -46.37 3.87 -2.61
CA PRO A 115 -47.39 3.35 -1.70
C PRO A 115 -47.99 2.00 -2.15
N ASN A 116 -47.91 1.68 -3.46
CA ASN A 116 -48.42 0.44 -4.03
C ASN A 116 -47.32 -0.57 -4.40
N ALA A 117 -46.13 -0.47 -3.80
CA ALA A 117 -45.03 -1.39 -4.08
C ALA A 117 -45.49 -2.85 -3.87
N GLY A 118 -45.41 -3.66 -4.94
CA GLY A 118 -45.76 -5.09 -4.90
C GLY A 118 -44.90 -5.89 -3.91
N ALA A 119 -45.34 -7.11 -3.58
CA ALA A 119 -44.65 -7.96 -2.61
C ALA A 119 -43.16 -8.19 -2.96
N ALA A 120 -42.85 -8.42 -4.24
CA ALA A 120 -41.48 -8.60 -4.72
C ALA A 120 -40.58 -7.36 -4.50
N LEU A 121 -41.11 -6.14 -4.68
CA LEU A 121 -40.37 -4.90 -4.43
C LEU A 121 -40.11 -4.71 -2.93
N ARG A 122 -41.08 -5.07 -2.09
CA ARG A 122 -40.91 -5.04 -0.62
C ARG A 122 -39.87 -6.04 -0.14
N GLU A 123 -39.87 -7.25 -0.70
CA GLU A 123 -38.86 -8.27 -0.41
C GLU A 123 -37.45 -7.84 -0.87
N LEU A 124 -37.35 -7.26 -2.07
CA LEU A 124 -36.10 -6.70 -2.58
C LEU A 124 -35.57 -5.58 -1.67
N ARG A 125 -36.46 -4.69 -1.20
CA ARG A 125 -36.09 -3.65 -0.24
C ARG A 125 -35.56 -4.27 1.06
N ALA A 126 -36.25 -5.25 1.63
CA ALA A 126 -35.82 -5.91 2.86
C ALA A 126 -34.42 -6.52 2.73
N ALA A 127 -34.11 -7.13 1.58
CA ALA A 127 -32.80 -7.74 1.33
C ALA A 127 -31.65 -6.74 1.07
N ARG A 128 -31.96 -5.52 0.63
CA ARG A 128 -30.97 -4.52 0.14
C ARG A 128 -31.11 -3.16 0.83
N GLN A 129 -31.76 -3.11 1.99
CA GLN A 129 -32.14 -1.86 2.65
C GLN A 129 -30.91 -1.03 3.02
N LEU A 130 -30.92 0.25 2.62
CA LEU A 130 -29.89 1.22 2.99
C LEU A 130 -30.55 2.58 3.19
N ASP A 131 -30.89 2.88 4.44
CA ASP A 131 -31.65 4.05 4.85
C ASP A 131 -30.74 5.28 4.99
N GLY A 132 -29.53 5.09 5.53
CA GLY A 132 -28.54 6.13 5.74
C GLY A 132 -27.18 5.82 5.12
N LEU A 133 -26.61 6.80 4.44
CA LEU A 133 -25.25 6.72 3.90
C LEU A 133 -24.57 8.07 4.02
N ALA A 134 -23.53 8.12 4.86
CA ALA A 134 -22.59 9.24 4.94
C ALA A 134 -21.24 8.76 4.38
N PHE A 135 -20.93 9.17 3.16
CA PHE A 135 -19.68 8.83 2.50
C PHE A 135 -18.87 10.10 2.28
N PHE A 136 -17.64 10.14 2.77
CA PHE A 136 -16.74 11.28 2.57
C PHE A 136 -15.27 10.88 2.43
N HIS A 137 -14.50 11.79 1.84
CA HIS A 137 -13.05 11.71 1.74
C HIS A 137 -12.40 12.89 2.42
N ILE A 138 -11.10 12.79 2.66
CA ILE A 138 -10.30 13.91 3.18
C ILE A 138 -10.34 15.16 2.26
N ASN A 139 -10.43 14.94 0.93
CA ASN A 139 -10.60 16.00 -0.07
C ASN A 139 -12.06 16.28 -0.45
N SER A 140 -13.02 15.79 0.33
CA SER A 140 -14.43 16.13 0.10
C SER A 140 -14.63 17.64 0.15
N PRO A 141 -15.46 18.22 -0.74
CA PRO A 141 -15.79 19.63 -0.66
C PRO A 141 -16.46 19.94 0.69
N PRO A 142 -16.14 21.09 1.31
CA PRO A 142 -16.83 21.49 2.52
C PRO A 142 -18.32 21.66 2.24
N LEU A 143 -19.16 21.04 3.05
CA LEU A 143 -20.61 21.23 3.00
C LEU A 143 -20.97 22.54 3.72
N SER A 144 -22.03 23.21 3.25
CA SER A 144 -22.56 24.42 3.87
C SER A 144 -22.93 24.20 5.34
N GLY A 145 -22.64 25.19 6.19
CA GLY A 145 -22.88 25.13 7.63
C GLY A 145 -21.62 25.45 8.45
N PRO A 146 -21.76 25.53 9.78
CA PRO A 146 -20.64 25.77 10.68
C PRO A 146 -19.66 24.61 10.62
N GLY A 147 -18.37 24.91 10.72
CA GLY A 147 -17.33 23.90 10.90
C GLY A 147 -15.98 24.57 11.15
N LEU A 148 -14.92 23.77 11.16
CA LEU A 148 -13.62 24.24 11.60
C LEU A 148 -12.99 25.14 10.53
N ALA A 149 -12.48 26.29 10.95
CA ALA A 149 -11.59 27.11 10.14
C ALA A 149 -10.20 26.47 10.17
N LEU A 150 -9.93 25.60 9.18
CA LEU A 150 -8.65 24.93 9.04
C LEU A 150 -7.76 25.69 8.06
N ASP A 151 -6.54 25.98 8.49
CA ASP A 151 -5.56 26.78 7.74
C ASP A 151 -4.74 25.98 6.72
N ILE A 152 -5.03 24.68 6.56
CA ILE A 152 -4.29 23.74 5.71
C ILE A 152 -5.17 23.37 4.52
N ASP A 153 -4.59 23.44 3.32
CA ASP A 153 -5.30 23.09 2.09
C ASP A 153 -5.67 21.58 2.07
N PRO A 154 -6.96 21.23 1.93
CA PRO A 154 -7.42 19.84 1.88
C PRO A 154 -6.81 19.05 0.73
N ARG A 155 -6.49 19.68 -0.41
CA ARG A 155 -5.92 18.97 -1.57
C ARG A 155 -4.50 18.52 -1.28
N THR A 156 -3.71 19.36 -0.63
CA THR A 156 -2.35 19.01 -0.19
C THR A 156 -2.41 17.90 0.85
N LEU A 157 -3.33 18.00 1.81
CA LEU A 157 -3.53 16.98 2.85
C LEU A 157 -3.93 15.63 2.26
N ALA A 158 -4.77 15.62 1.22
CA ALA A 158 -5.20 14.41 0.52
C ALA A 158 -4.11 13.70 -0.28
N LYS A 159 -3.01 14.40 -0.57
CA LYS A 159 -1.82 13.82 -1.22
C LYS A 159 -0.82 13.27 -0.22
N MET A 160 -1.07 13.43 1.08
CA MET A 160 -0.24 12.78 2.07
C MET A 160 -0.40 11.27 1.94
N ARG A 161 0.73 10.59 2.09
CA ARG A 161 0.74 9.14 2.27
C ARG A 161 -0.17 8.74 3.44
N THR A 162 -0.78 7.58 3.32
CA THR A 162 -1.57 6.94 4.39
C THR A 162 -0.91 5.65 4.88
N ASP A 163 0.32 5.38 4.45
CA ASP A 163 1.10 4.21 4.87
C ASP A 163 1.50 4.31 6.35
N LEU A 164 1.79 3.16 6.98
CA LEU A 164 2.28 3.03 8.37
C LEU A 164 3.71 3.59 8.59
N ASP A 165 4.09 4.63 7.84
CA ASP A 165 5.31 5.39 8.04
C ASP A 165 5.13 6.35 9.24
N GLY A 166 6.23 6.77 9.88
CA GLY A 166 6.15 7.72 10.99
C GLY A 166 5.61 9.10 10.56
N PHE A 167 4.41 9.43 11.03
CA PHE A 167 3.82 10.77 10.92
C PHE A 167 4.47 11.76 11.90
N GLY A 168 4.62 13.02 11.45
CA GLY A 168 4.98 14.14 12.32
C GLY A 168 3.77 14.67 13.09
N GLU A 169 3.99 15.40 14.19
CA GLU A 169 2.90 15.90 15.04
C GLU A 169 1.97 16.87 14.28
N ILE A 170 2.53 17.75 13.46
CA ILE A 170 1.74 18.66 12.60
C ILE A 170 0.88 17.87 11.60
N GLU A 171 1.40 16.80 11.01
CA GLU A 171 0.67 16.00 10.02
C GLU A 171 -0.47 15.25 10.69
N THR A 172 -0.20 14.61 11.83
CA THR A 172 -1.20 13.95 12.65
C THR A 172 -2.29 14.94 13.08
N ALA A 173 -1.93 16.13 13.56
CA ALA A 173 -2.88 17.17 13.93
C ALA A 173 -3.74 17.62 12.75
N ALA A 174 -3.13 17.84 11.58
CA ALA A 174 -3.83 18.24 10.36
C ALA A 174 -4.82 17.17 9.89
N LEU A 175 -4.42 15.89 9.88
CA LEU A 175 -5.28 14.75 9.55
C LEU A 175 -6.46 14.64 10.51
N ILE A 176 -6.19 14.70 11.82
CA ILE A 176 -7.23 14.63 12.86
C ILE A 176 -8.24 15.76 12.67
N ASN A 177 -7.77 17.01 12.64
CA ASN A 177 -8.64 18.17 12.54
C ASN A 177 -9.52 18.12 11.27
N ARG A 178 -8.93 17.74 10.14
CA ARG A 178 -9.69 17.60 8.88
C ARG A 178 -10.68 16.45 8.91
N GLY A 179 -10.28 15.31 9.48
CA GLY A 179 -11.15 14.15 9.66
C GLY A 179 -12.39 14.50 10.46
N TYR A 180 -12.22 15.16 11.62
CA TYR A 180 -13.33 15.59 12.46
C TYR A 180 -14.22 16.64 11.77
N ASP A 181 -13.65 17.68 11.13
CA ASP A 181 -14.44 18.69 10.38
C ASP A 181 -15.27 18.04 9.27
N THR A 182 -14.66 17.14 8.50
CA THR A 182 -15.34 16.50 7.38
C THR A 182 -16.41 15.53 7.87
N ALA A 183 -16.09 14.69 8.85
CA ALA A 183 -17.03 13.73 9.44
C ALA A 183 -18.24 14.47 10.00
N ASP A 184 -18.03 15.50 10.81
CA ASP A 184 -19.09 16.26 11.45
C ASP A 184 -20.06 16.89 10.42
N ARG A 185 -19.54 17.56 9.39
CA ARG A 185 -20.37 18.16 8.32
C ARG A 185 -21.17 17.12 7.54
N TYR A 186 -20.55 15.99 7.21
CA TYR A 186 -21.19 14.94 6.43
C TYR A 186 -22.22 14.14 7.24
N LEU A 187 -21.94 13.85 8.51
CA LEU A 187 -22.89 13.19 9.39
C LEU A 187 -24.14 14.06 9.58
N ARG A 188 -23.96 15.36 9.89
CA ARG A 188 -25.08 16.29 10.03
C ARG A 188 -25.91 16.40 8.75
N LYS A 189 -25.29 16.45 7.58
CA LYS A 189 -26.04 16.53 6.31
C LYS A 189 -26.77 15.23 5.95
N TYR A 190 -26.08 14.09 6.05
CA TYR A 190 -26.57 12.84 5.45
C TYR A 190 -27.30 11.92 6.42
N LEU A 191 -27.17 12.15 7.73
CA LEU A 191 -27.89 11.44 8.79
C LEU A 191 -28.90 12.32 9.55
N ALA A 192 -29.10 13.58 9.15
CA ALA A 192 -30.24 14.37 9.62
C ALA A 192 -31.57 13.66 9.32
N GLY A 193 -32.51 13.73 10.26
CA GLY A 193 -33.82 13.09 10.20
C GLY A 193 -33.80 11.58 10.41
N THR A 194 -32.66 10.97 10.72
CA THR A 194 -32.56 9.52 10.95
C THR A 194 -32.79 9.15 12.42
N VAL A 195 -33.03 7.87 12.68
CA VAL A 195 -33.12 7.34 14.07
C VAL A 195 -31.85 7.62 14.90
N TYR A 196 -30.72 7.85 14.23
CA TYR A 196 -29.45 8.16 14.86
C TYR A 196 -29.21 9.65 15.05
N GLU A 197 -30.09 10.55 14.58
CA GLU A 197 -29.89 11.99 14.74
C GLU A 197 -29.83 12.39 16.23
N LYS A 198 -30.79 11.93 17.03
CA LYS A 198 -30.82 12.24 18.48
C LYS A 198 -29.61 11.67 19.21
N SER A 199 -29.19 10.45 18.84
CA SER A 199 -28.00 9.79 19.40
C SER A 199 -26.72 10.51 18.99
N ALA A 200 -26.63 10.91 17.72
CA ALA A 200 -25.52 11.73 17.22
C ALA A 200 -25.48 13.08 17.93
N GLN A 201 -26.59 13.79 18.12
CA GLN A 201 -26.60 15.05 18.86
C GLN A 201 -26.21 14.87 20.34
N ALA A 202 -26.55 13.73 20.96
CA ALA A 202 -26.20 13.43 22.35
C ALA A 202 -24.73 13.01 22.54
N HIS A 203 -24.14 12.30 21.58
CA HIS A 203 -22.80 11.69 21.72
C HIS A 203 -21.73 12.31 20.82
N TRP A 204 -22.11 13.06 19.79
CA TRP A 204 -21.24 13.76 18.87
C TRP A 204 -21.42 15.27 19.02
N VAL A 205 -20.53 15.87 19.79
CA VAL A 205 -20.43 17.33 19.90
C VAL A 205 -19.55 17.81 18.75
N ALA A 206 -20.13 18.56 17.83
CA ALA A 206 -19.39 19.21 16.76
C ALA A 206 -18.26 20.05 17.39
N PRO A 207 -17.00 19.88 16.94
CA PRO A 207 -15.91 20.65 17.52
C PRO A 207 -16.04 22.12 17.10
N ASP A 208 -16.23 23.02 18.07
CA ASP A 208 -16.22 24.48 17.85
C ASP A 208 -14.80 25.01 17.54
N ARG A 209 -13.78 24.22 17.91
CA ARG A 209 -12.36 24.50 17.70
C ARG A 209 -11.63 23.23 17.27
N PRO A 210 -10.51 23.34 16.54
CA PRO A 210 -9.73 22.17 16.14
C PRO A 210 -9.36 21.29 17.35
N PRO A 211 -9.65 19.97 17.30
CA PRO A 211 -9.33 19.05 18.41
C PRO A 211 -7.84 19.06 18.80
N VAL A 212 -6.96 19.24 17.81
CA VAL A 212 -5.52 19.32 18.01
C VAL A 212 -5.02 20.68 17.52
N ASP A 213 -4.40 21.44 18.42
CA ASP A 213 -3.92 22.78 18.13
C ASP A 213 -2.59 22.73 17.34
N ILE A 214 -2.55 23.40 16.17
CA ILE A 214 -1.34 23.50 15.34
C ILE A 214 -0.67 24.83 15.64
N ARG A 215 0.23 24.82 16.63
CA ARG A 215 0.93 26.02 17.12
C ARG A 215 2.20 26.35 16.34
N VAL A 216 2.05 26.48 15.03
CA VAL A 216 3.11 26.94 14.14
C VAL A 216 2.51 27.87 13.10
N ASP A 217 3.35 28.68 12.47
CA ASP A 217 2.91 29.51 11.36
C ASP A 217 2.28 28.66 10.24
N LYS A 218 1.24 29.20 9.59
CA LYS A 218 0.48 28.53 8.53
C LYS A 218 1.38 28.08 7.40
N THR A 219 2.36 28.91 7.02
CA THR A 219 3.30 28.57 5.94
C THR A 219 4.16 27.36 6.28
N ARG A 220 4.57 27.24 7.55
CA ARG A 220 5.33 26.10 8.05
C ARG A 220 4.46 24.84 8.12
N ALA A 221 3.25 24.94 8.64
CA ALA A 221 2.31 23.82 8.69
C ALA A 221 2.05 23.26 7.28
N GLN A 222 1.75 24.16 6.33
CA GLN A 222 1.52 23.81 4.94
C GLN A 222 2.73 23.12 4.30
N ARG A 223 3.95 23.63 4.53
CA ARG A 223 5.18 23.01 4.03
C ARG A 223 5.40 21.60 4.58
N VAL A 224 5.12 21.39 5.87
CA VAL A 224 5.24 20.06 6.50
C VAL A 224 4.29 19.07 5.84
N VAL A 225 3.01 19.45 5.69
CA VAL A 225 1.99 18.63 5.04
C VAL A 225 2.35 18.35 3.56
N GLU A 226 2.86 19.34 2.84
CA GLU A 226 3.31 19.16 1.45
C GLU A 226 4.45 18.13 1.33
N VAL A 227 5.40 18.16 2.27
CA VAL A 227 6.49 17.17 2.31
C VAL A 227 5.97 15.76 2.66
N GLY A 228 4.84 15.66 3.35
CA GLY A 228 4.16 14.41 3.73
C GLY A 228 3.82 13.48 2.55
N ARG A 229 3.82 13.97 1.30
CA ARG A 229 3.67 13.09 0.12
C ARG A 229 4.92 12.21 -0.16
N HIS A 230 6.11 12.58 0.32
CA HIS A 230 7.38 11.96 -0.08
C HIS A 230 7.91 10.90 0.88
N ARG A 231 8.42 9.77 0.34
CA ARG A 231 8.84 8.61 1.17
C ARG A 231 10.17 8.77 1.85
N PHE A 232 11.10 9.29 1.08
CA PHE A 232 12.47 9.46 1.52
C PHE A 232 12.79 10.95 1.57
N PHE A 233 13.82 11.27 2.35
CA PHE A 233 14.42 12.60 2.37
C PHE A 233 13.48 13.75 2.80
N ARG A 234 12.44 13.45 3.58
CA ARG A 234 11.52 14.45 4.14
C ARG A 234 12.26 15.50 4.96
N ALA A 235 13.22 15.06 5.78
CA ALA A 235 14.06 15.96 6.56
C ALA A 235 14.87 16.94 5.68
N LEU A 236 15.44 16.47 4.57
CA LEU A 236 16.16 17.34 3.62
C LEU A 236 15.23 18.37 2.99
N ARG A 237 14.02 17.95 2.58
CA ARG A 237 13.00 18.84 1.99
C ARG A 237 12.49 19.90 2.98
N LEU A 238 12.49 19.58 4.27
CA LEU A 238 12.20 20.54 5.35
C LEU A 238 13.41 21.42 5.70
N GLY A 239 14.56 21.24 5.04
CA GLY A 239 15.76 22.03 5.29
C GLY A 239 16.49 21.68 6.58
N ALA A 240 16.36 20.44 7.08
CA ALA A 240 17.03 20.03 8.31
C ALA A 240 18.57 20.03 8.11
N PRO A 241 19.32 20.87 8.85
CA PRO A 241 20.75 21.08 8.59
C PRO A 241 21.58 19.81 8.87
N VAL A 242 21.24 19.05 9.92
CA VAL A 242 21.91 17.79 10.27
C VAL A 242 21.82 16.77 9.13
N SER A 243 20.64 16.66 8.51
CA SER A 243 20.43 15.77 7.37
C SER A 243 21.23 16.22 6.15
N TRP A 244 21.26 17.52 5.87
CA TRP A 244 22.04 18.08 4.76
C TRP A 244 23.55 17.89 4.95
N LEU A 245 24.08 18.17 6.14
CA LEU A 245 25.48 17.96 6.47
C LEU A 245 25.88 16.48 6.33
N PHE A 246 25.02 15.56 6.77
CA PHE A 246 25.27 14.13 6.59
C PHE A 246 25.34 13.74 5.11
N VAL A 247 24.40 14.21 4.29
CA VAL A 247 24.40 13.90 2.85
C VAL A 247 25.60 14.51 2.13
N ILE A 248 25.95 15.76 2.43
CA ILE A 248 27.13 16.42 1.87
C ILE A 248 28.40 15.68 2.29
N GLY A 249 28.53 15.31 3.57
CA GLY A 249 29.65 14.54 4.08
C GLY A 249 29.76 13.15 3.44
N LEU A 250 28.64 12.46 3.25
CA LEU A 250 28.61 11.15 2.59
C LEU A 250 29.02 11.25 1.12
N VAL A 251 28.46 12.21 0.38
CA VAL A 251 28.79 12.42 -1.05
C VAL A 251 30.23 12.91 -1.20
N GLY A 252 30.69 13.83 -0.36
CA GLY A 252 32.05 14.33 -0.36
C GLY A 252 33.08 13.26 0.02
N GLY A 253 32.77 12.44 1.03
CA GLY A 253 33.61 11.31 1.42
C GLY A 253 33.69 10.24 0.33
N LEU A 254 32.56 9.92 -0.32
CA LEU A 254 32.54 9.02 -1.47
C LEU A 254 33.40 9.58 -2.62
N ALA A 255 33.18 10.85 -2.98
CA ALA A 255 33.94 11.52 -4.02
C ALA A 255 35.44 11.53 -3.72
N PHE A 256 35.83 11.80 -2.47
CA PHE A 256 37.23 11.79 -2.02
C PHE A 256 37.86 10.40 -2.14
N ILE A 257 37.18 9.35 -1.64
CA ILE A 257 37.67 7.97 -1.72
C ILE A 257 37.81 7.53 -3.18
N THR A 258 36.92 7.99 -4.06
CA THR A 258 36.95 7.64 -5.49
C THR A 258 37.76 8.60 -6.36
N TRP A 259 38.33 9.66 -5.78
CA TRP A 259 38.87 10.80 -6.54
C TRP A 259 40.00 10.38 -7.48
N ASP A 260 40.92 9.56 -6.95
CA ASP A 260 42.08 9.07 -7.67
C ASP A 260 41.90 7.62 -8.16
N VAL A 261 40.67 7.10 -8.16
CA VAL A 261 40.40 5.76 -8.69
C VAL A 261 40.19 5.92 -10.21
N PRO A 262 41.15 5.50 -11.06
CA PRO A 262 40.99 5.56 -12.50
C PRO A 262 39.94 4.55 -12.95
N VAL A 263 38.68 4.98 -13.01
CA VAL A 263 37.60 4.14 -13.51
C VAL A 263 37.57 4.26 -15.03
N SER A 264 38.21 3.31 -15.73
CA SER A 264 37.98 3.17 -17.17
C SER A 264 36.60 2.54 -17.40
N PHE A 265 35.82 3.06 -18.35
CA PHE A 265 34.52 2.49 -18.72
C PHE A 265 34.66 1.01 -19.11
N ARG A 266 35.74 0.69 -19.83
CA ARG A 266 36.13 -0.69 -20.15
C ARG A 266 36.36 -1.52 -18.89
N GLY A 267 37.11 -1.02 -17.91
CA GLY A 267 37.34 -1.70 -16.64
C GLY A 267 36.07 -1.90 -15.82
N LEU A 268 35.11 -0.98 -15.89
CA LEU A 268 33.81 -1.10 -15.22
C LEU A 268 32.95 -2.21 -15.88
N VAL A 269 32.94 -2.26 -17.21
CA VAL A 269 32.29 -3.35 -17.97
C VAL A 269 32.98 -4.69 -17.72
N GLU A 270 34.32 -4.73 -17.71
CA GLU A 270 35.10 -5.94 -17.44
C GLU A 270 34.93 -6.42 -15.99
N ALA A 271 34.87 -5.52 -15.02
CA ALA A 271 34.60 -5.84 -13.63
C ALA A 271 33.17 -6.37 -13.44
N ALA A 272 32.17 -5.70 -14.02
CA ALA A 272 30.78 -6.18 -13.98
C ALA A 272 30.62 -7.54 -14.68
N ALA A 273 31.27 -7.73 -15.83
CA ALA A 273 31.29 -9.01 -16.53
C ALA A 273 32.00 -10.10 -15.72
N ARG A 274 33.12 -9.78 -15.06
CA ARG A 274 33.85 -10.70 -14.18
C ARG A 274 32.99 -11.12 -12.99
N GLU A 275 32.36 -10.17 -12.30
CA GLU A 275 31.46 -10.48 -11.17
C GLU A 275 30.24 -11.29 -11.63
N LEU A 276 29.68 -10.98 -12.80
CA LEU A 276 28.60 -11.77 -13.39
C LEU A 276 29.07 -13.19 -13.69
N VAL A 277 30.25 -13.36 -14.29
CA VAL A 277 30.84 -14.68 -14.57
C VAL A 277 31.08 -15.44 -13.27
N VAL A 278 31.64 -14.81 -12.24
CA VAL A 278 31.86 -15.43 -10.92
C VAL A 278 30.53 -15.84 -10.28
N ALA A 279 29.51 -14.98 -10.33
CA ALA A 279 28.18 -15.29 -9.80
C ALA A 279 27.51 -16.46 -10.55
N VAL A 280 27.68 -16.53 -11.87
CA VAL A 280 27.21 -17.65 -12.68
C VAL A 280 28.03 -18.91 -12.37
N ASP A 281 29.36 -18.83 -12.27
CA ASP A 281 30.24 -19.95 -11.94
C ASP A 281 29.96 -20.53 -10.55
N THR A 282 29.69 -19.68 -9.55
CA THR A 282 29.22 -20.13 -8.24
C THR A 282 27.84 -20.78 -8.30
N ALA A 283 26.90 -20.26 -9.10
CA ALA A 283 25.59 -20.88 -9.31
C ALA A 283 25.67 -22.25 -10.01
N PHE A 284 26.74 -22.49 -10.77
CA PHE A 284 27.00 -23.70 -11.56
C PHE A 284 28.19 -24.53 -11.05
N ALA A 285 28.72 -24.25 -9.85
CA ALA A 285 29.90 -24.90 -9.28
C ALA A 285 29.74 -26.41 -9.02
N TRP A 286 28.52 -26.93 -9.09
CA TRP A 286 28.21 -28.36 -9.04
C TRP A 286 28.53 -29.12 -10.34
N LEU A 287 28.92 -28.42 -11.42
CA LEU A 287 29.42 -29.02 -12.65
C LEU A 287 30.92 -29.34 -12.49
N PRO A 288 31.35 -30.61 -12.58
CA PRO A 288 32.69 -31.06 -12.19
C PRO A 288 33.87 -30.48 -13.00
N GLU A 289 33.60 -29.76 -14.10
CA GLU A 289 34.63 -29.20 -14.99
C GLU A 289 34.49 -27.68 -15.23
N GLY A 290 33.56 -27.00 -14.54
CA GLY A 290 33.22 -25.60 -14.79
C GLY A 290 32.47 -25.40 -16.12
N TRP A 291 31.44 -24.54 -16.13
CA TRP A 291 30.63 -24.32 -17.34
C TRP A 291 31.38 -23.48 -18.40
N THR A 292 32.35 -22.69 -17.96
CA THR A 292 33.13 -21.75 -18.79
C THR A 292 34.17 -22.42 -19.68
N ALA A 293 34.65 -23.61 -19.33
CA ALA A 293 35.65 -24.35 -20.10
C ALA A 293 35.07 -25.16 -21.27
N ARG A 294 33.74 -25.33 -21.31
CA ARG A 294 33.06 -26.13 -22.34
C ARG A 294 32.68 -25.27 -23.55
N THR A 295 33.52 -25.26 -24.57
CA THR A 295 33.17 -24.72 -25.88
C THR A 295 32.23 -25.68 -26.60
N VAL A 296 30.96 -25.31 -26.71
CA VAL A 296 29.98 -26.07 -27.49
C VAL A 296 29.78 -25.34 -28.82
N SER A 297 30.03 -26.02 -29.94
CA SER A 297 29.75 -25.41 -31.23
C SER A 297 28.25 -25.08 -31.33
N LEU A 298 27.91 -23.88 -31.80
CA LEU A 298 26.53 -23.41 -31.90
C LEU A 298 25.65 -24.42 -32.65
N GLY A 299 26.19 -25.04 -33.71
CA GLY A 299 25.53 -26.11 -34.45
C GLY A 299 25.22 -27.35 -33.63
N LYS A 300 26.12 -27.77 -32.72
CA LYS A 300 25.83 -28.88 -31.79
C LYS A 300 24.75 -28.48 -30.79
N LEU A 301 24.78 -27.26 -30.26
CA LEU A 301 23.74 -26.76 -29.33
C LEU A 301 22.35 -26.76 -29.97
N VAL A 302 22.25 -26.29 -31.22
CA VAL A 302 21.00 -26.32 -31.99
C VAL A 302 20.56 -27.76 -32.26
N LEU A 303 21.48 -28.64 -32.64
CA LEU A 303 21.17 -30.06 -32.88
C LEU A 303 20.70 -30.78 -31.59
N TRP A 304 21.35 -30.51 -30.46
CA TRP A 304 20.95 -31.03 -29.15
C TRP A 304 19.57 -30.49 -28.73
N ALA A 305 19.28 -29.21 -28.98
CA ALA A 305 17.97 -28.63 -28.69
C ALA A 305 16.86 -29.24 -29.56
N VAL A 306 17.12 -29.43 -30.86
CA VAL A 306 16.19 -30.09 -31.79
C VAL A 306 16.00 -31.56 -31.44
N ALA A 307 17.08 -32.27 -31.11
CA ALA A 307 17.02 -33.67 -30.70
C ALA A 307 16.29 -33.83 -29.35
N ALA A 308 16.53 -32.95 -28.37
CA ALA A 308 15.81 -32.96 -27.10
C ALA A 308 14.32 -32.63 -27.28
N ALA A 309 13.98 -31.68 -28.17
CA ALA A 309 12.60 -31.36 -28.51
C ALA A 309 11.90 -32.53 -29.22
N ALA A 310 12.59 -33.19 -30.17
CA ALA A 310 12.09 -34.39 -30.84
C ALA A 310 11.91 -35.56 -29.87
N LEU A 311 12.86 -35.76 -28.95
CA LEU A 311 12.78 -36.80 -27.91
C LEU A 311 11.62 -36.54 -26.94
N LEU A 312 11.39 -35.27 -26.56
CA LEU A 312 10.25 -34.86 -25.74
C LEU A 312 8.90 -35.04 -26.46
N LEU A 313 8.86 -34.87 -27.79
CA LEU A 313 7.68 -35.10 -28.62
C LEU A 313 7.38 -36.59 -28.84
N LEU A 314 8.40 -37.44 -28.79
CA LEU A 314 8.29 -38.89 -29.04
C LEU A 314 8.20 -39.72 -27.74
N MET A 315 8.29 -39.08 -26.56
CA MET A 315 8.30 -39.78 -25.28
C MET A 315 6.89 -40.21 -24.84
N PRO A 316 6.71 -41.46 -24.35
CA PRO A 316 5.44 -41.89 -23.75
C PRO A 316 5.11 -41.07 -22.49
N GLU A 317 3.83 -40.76 -22.27
CA GLU A 317 3.39 -39.90 -21.15
C GLU A 317 3.90 -40.36 -19.77
N ARG A 318 4.03 -41.67 -19.54
CA ARG A 318 4.54 -42.23 -18.28
C ARG A 318 6.00 -41.85 -18.01
N VAL A 319 6.82 -41.76 -19.06
CA VAL A 319 8.23 -41.35 -18.96
C VAL A 319 8.32 -39.84 -18.81
N LEU A 320 7.45 -39.09 -19.50
CA LEU A 320 7.32 -37.64 -19.31
C LEU A 320 6.95 -37.28 -17.86
N GLY A 321 6.08 -38.08 -17.23
CA GLY A 321 5.72 -37.97 -15.82
C GLY A 321 6.90 -38.18 -14.88
N ALA A 322 7.71 -39.23 -15.10
CA ALA A 322 8.91 -39.50 -14.31
C ALA A 322 9.98 -38.42 -14.48
N VAL A 323 10.19 -37.92 -15.71
CA VAL A 323 11.11 -36.81 -15.99
C VAL A 323 10.64 -35.52 -15.32
N ARG A 324 9.34 -35.23 -15.35
CA ARG A 324 8.75 -34.09 -14.62
C ARG A 324 8.92 -34.22 -13.11
N TRP A 325 8.75 -35.42 -12.55
CA TRP A 325 8.92 -35.69 -11.13
C TRP A 325 10.39 -35.56 -10.69
N LEU A 326 11.34 -36.09 -11.47
CA LEU A 326 12.78 -35.92 -11.23
C LEU A 326 13.24 -34.46 -11.39
N ALA A 327 12.69 -33.74 -12.37
CA ALA A 327 12.95 -32.30 -12.54
C ALA A 327 12.37 -31.47 -11.37
N TRP A 328 11.21 -31.89 -10.83
CA TRP A 328 10.62 -31.30 -9.63
C TRP A 328 11.47 -31.56 -8.38
N LEU A 329 11.94 -32.79 -8.18
CA LEU A 329 12.89 -33.15 -7.11
C LEU A 329 14.20 -32.36 -7.21
N GLY A 330 14.77 -32.25 -8.42
CA GLY A 330 15.97 -31.46 -8.66
C GLY A 330 15.77 -29.97 -8.38
N LYS A 331 14.58 -29.42 -8.71
CA LYS A 331 14.20 -28.05 -8.33
C LYS A 331 14.05 -27.90 -6.82
N MET A 332 13.45 -28.88 -6.13
CA MET A 332 13.31 -28.86 -4.67
C MET A 332 14.66 -28.94 -3.98
N ALA A 333 15.53 -29.86 -4.41
CA ALA A 333 16.89 -29.98 -3.89
C ALA A 333 17.69 -28.67 -4.06
N ARG A 334 17.57 -28.00 -5.22
CA ARG A 334 18.18 -26.67 -5.46
C ARG A 334 17.56 -25.55 -4.62
N ALA A 335 16.24 -25.57 -4.44
CA ALA A 335 15.55 -24.59 -3.61
C ALA A 335 15.98 -24.71 -2.13
N TYR A 336 16.22 -25.93 -1.65
CA TYR A 336 16.72 -26.19 -0.30
C TYR A 336 18.23 -25.98 -0.16
N SER A 337 19.05 -26.29 -1.17
CA SER A 337 20.50 -26.02 -1.13
C SER A 337 20.83 -24.53 -1.16
N GLY A 338 20.02 -23.73 -1.87
CA GLY A 338 20.07 -22.28 -1.78
C GLY A 338 19.80 -21.81 -0.35
N ASN A 339 18.77 -22.32 0.32
CA ASN A 339 18.48 -21.98 1.71
C ASN A 339 19.56 -22.43 2.72
N LEU A 340 20.27 -23.53 2.44
CA LEU A 340 21.40 -23.99 3.26
C LEU A 340 22.63 -23.06 3.11
N LEU A 341 22.88 -22.54 1.90
CA LEU A 341 23.89 -21.52 1.63
C LEU A 341 23.55 -20.17 2.29
N TRP A 342 22.26 -19.83 2.35
CA TRP A 342 21.77 -18.70 3.14
C TRP A 342 22.03 -18.91 4.64
N LEU A 343 21.87 -20.11 5.17
CA LEU A 343 22.10 -20.42 6.60
C LEU A 343 23.60 -20.48 6.99
N VAL A 344 24.46 -20.98 6.10
CA VAL A 344 25.88 -21.26 6.41
C VAL A 344 26.82 -20.12 6.00
N GLY A 345 26.47 -19.31 4.99
CA GLY A 345 27.38 -18.33 4.39
C GLY A 345 27.54 -16.98 5.11
N GLY A 346 26.92 -16.77 6.28
CA GLY A 346 26.99 -15.49 7.02
C GLY A 346 26.37 -14.27 6.31
N LEU A 347 25.94 -14.41 5.06
CA LEU A 347 25.27 -13.38 4.26
C LEU A 347 24.04 -12.78 4.97
N PRO A 348 23.16 -13.56 5.65
CA PRO A 348 22.05 -12.96 6.39
C PRO A 348 22.53 -12.10 7.56
N LEU A 349 23.64 -12.47 8.20
CA LEU A 349 24.21 -11.71 9.31
C LEU A 349 24.83 -10.40 8.82
N VAL A 350 25.55 -10.44 7.69
CA VAL A 350 26.09 -9.23 7.04
C VAL A 350 24.96 -8.33 6.55
N VAL A 351 23.95 -8.88 5.86
CA VAL A 351 22.78 -8.13 5.41
C VAL A 351 22.01 -7.55 6.59
N ALA A 352 21.82 -8.29 7.67
CA ALA A 352 21.17 -7.80 8.89
C ALA A 352 21.99 -6.70 9.56
N ALA A 353 23.31 -6.85 9.67
CA ALA A 353 24.19 -5.84 10.25
C ALA A 353 24.19 -4.55 9.42
N VAL A 354 24.36 -4.65 8.09
CA VAL A 354 24.29 -3.52 7.16
C VAL A 354 22.91 -2.85 7.20
N SER A 355 21.84 -3.63 7.25
CA SER A 355 20.47 -3.10 7.36
C SER A 355 20.23 -2.40 8.69
N THR A 356 20.78 -2.93 9.79
CA THR A 356 20.67 -2.33 11.13
C THR A 356 21.44 -1.02 11.20
N ILE A 357 22.67 -0.98 10.68
CA ILE A 357 23.47 0.24 10.59
C ILE A 357 22.76 1.27 9.69
N GLY A 358 22.26 0.84 8.54
CA GLY A 358 21.49 1.69 7.63
C GLY A 358 20.22 2.24 8.29
N ALA A 359 19.50 1.43 9.07
CA ALA A 359 18.33 1.86 9.83
C ALA A 359 18.71 2.85 10.94
N ALA A 360 19.81 2.63 11.67
CA ALA A 360 20.30 3.54 12.70
C ALA A 360 20.72 4.89 12.11
N ILE A 361 21.46 4.89 10.99
CA ILE A 361 21.81 6.11 10.24
C ILE A 361 20.54 6.83 9.78
N SER A 362 19.58 6.09 9.19
CA SER A 362 18.31 6.65 8.75
C SER A 362 17.55 7.30 9.91
N TYR A 363 17.51 6.63 11.06
CA TYR A 363 16.85 7.11 12.26
C TYR A 363 17.49 8.40 12.79
N VAL A 364 18.81 8.41 12.96
CA VAL A 364 19.54 9.53 13.56
C VAL A 364 19.58 10.74 12.63
N PHE A 365 19.92 10.54 11.35
CA PHE A 365 20.19 11.65 10.44
C PHE A 365 18.96 12.11 9.65
N PHE A 366 17.88 11.32 9.59
CA PHE A 366 16.68 11.71 8.83
C PHE A 366 15.42 11.69 9.69
N TYR A 367 15.16 10.64 10.47
CA TYR A 367 13.92 10.57 11.25
C TYR A 367 13.88 11.54 12.44
N LEU A 368 14.93 11.60 13.26
CA LEU A 368 14.97 12.53 14.40
C LEU A 368 14.90 14.01 13.97
N PRO A 369 15.65 14.47 12.94
CA PRO A 369 15.53 15.84 12.45
C PRO A 369 14.15 16.11 11.84
N PHE A 370 13.57 15.14 11.14
CA PHE A 370 12.19 15.24 10.67
C PHE A 370 11.20 15.41 11.83
N ARG A 371 11.28 14.58 12.87
CA ARG A 371 10.43 14.73 14.07
C ARG A 371 10.61 16.09 14.71
N ALA A 372 11.85 16.56 14.89
CA ALA A 372 12.12 17.87 15.46
C ALA A 372 11.50 19.00 14.61
N ALA A 373 11.63 18.92 13.28
CA ALA A 373 11.06 19.91 12.35
C ALA A 373 9.52 19.92 12.35
N THR A 374 8.89 18.80 12.67
CA THR A 374 7.43 18.61 12.66
C THR A 374 6.75 18.72 14.02
N ARG A 375 7.48 19.05 15.10
CA ARG A 375 6.88 19.28 16.42
C ARG A 375 5.90 20.44 16.39
N ALA A 376 4.70 20.21 16.92
CA ALA A 376 3.78 21.29 17.24
C ALA A 376 4.32 21.99 18.50
N GLY A 377 4.52 23.31 18.46
CA GLY A 377 5.14 24.03 19.58
C GLY A 377 4.52 23.67 20.94
N THR A 378 5.36 23.40 21.95
CA THR A 378 4.86 23.11 23.30
C THR A 378 4.18 24.34 23.87
N ARG A 379 3.06 24.13 24.59
CA ARG A 379 2.43 25.18 25.40
C ARG A 379 3.51 25.70 26.35
N LYS A 380 3.94 26.96 26.24
CA LYS A 380 4.44 27.64 27.45
C LYS A 380 3.28 27.55 28.42
N LYS A 381 3.44 26.78 29.51
CA LYS A 381 2.47 26.83 30.61
C LYS A 381 2.34 28.30 31.01
N PRO A 382 1.11 28.83 31.15
CA PRO A 382 0.92 30.19 31.63
C PRO A 382 1.58 30.38 32.99
#